data_AF-A0A8R1TQ09-F1
#
_entry.id   AF-A0A8R1TQ09-F1
#
_cell.length_a   1.000
_cell.length_b   1.000
_cell.length_c   1.000
_cell.angle_alpha   90.00
_cell.angle_beta   90.00
_cell.angle_gamma   90.00
#
_symmetry.space_group_name_H-M   'P 1'
#
loop_
_entity.id
_entity.type
_entity.pdbx_description
1 polymer ?
#
loop_
_entity_poly.entity_id
_entity_poly.type
_entity_poly.pdbx_seq_one_letter_code
_entity_poly.pdbx_strand_id
1 'polypeptide(L)'
;MMLYLISLLLLLSNEYYGQAEFTSHFNNFLKRNYGMNTQGNLERLDMGLSLWGSFGGKMNENDPINKRPVLFVHGAFSRAAVFLKHREYFIYKGYSWSELYATSYGDGVNSAIFDGVHCKYVKQACKQYRNIHIFSIRQMLLAVNYYTGKTVDIIAHSMGSAVSRKAILGSFCFDTGELLGPPLTQLVNTFITVGGANHGLQICPSTVSLCGNISSLHCNSKLMKELNSQSHRFEGRSSYDIHSLGDSIIGLNCCNKTCGALPNHNASFEVTDLDHFALLSQTIMLQLSLLRQTDEQNGNSITRMDEIDSEDDTIIDYGDKQYI
;
A
#
# COMPACT_ATOMS: atom_id res chain seq x y z
N MET A 1 -22.26 -35.90 22.03
CA MET A 1 -22.87 -35.11 20.94
C MET A 1 -22.44 -33.64 20.97
N MET A 2 -22.52 -32.93 22.12
CA MET A 2 -22.09 -31.52 22.24
C MET A 2 -20.61 -31.26 21.90
N LEU A 3 -19.68 -32.13 22.31
CA LEU A 3 -18.24 -31.98 22.03
C LEU A 3 -17.90 -32.04 20.53
N TYR A 4 -18.67 -32.79 19.74
CA TYR A 4 -18.50 -32.87 18.28
C TYR A 4 -19.03 -31.62 17.57
N LEU A 5 -20.10 -31.00 18.09
CA LEU A 5 -20.63 -29.75 17.56
C LEU A 5 -19.68 -28.57 17.81
N ILE A 6 -19.06 -28.51 18.98
CA ILE A 6 -18.08 -27.45 19.32
C ILE A 6 -16.81 -27.59 18.47
N SER A 7 -16.34 -28.81 18.22
CA SER A 7 -15.19 -29.05 17.34
C SER A 7 -15.52 -28.77 15.87
N LEU A 8 -16.74 -29.03 15.40
CA LEU A 8 -17.20 -28.65 14.06
C LEU A 8 -17.35 -27.12 13.92
N LEU A 9 -17.86 -26.43 14.93
CA LEU A 9 -17.95 -24.96 14.95
C LEU A 9 -16.56 -24.30 15.02
N LEU A 10 -15.60 -24.89 15.71
CA LEU A 10 -14.20 -24.44 15.74
C LEU A 10 -13.45 -24.74 14.43
N LEU A 11 -13.81 -25.81 13.73
CA LEU A 11 -13.28 -26.12 12.39
C LEU A 11 -13.87 -25.21 11.32
N LEU A 12 -15.15 -24.85 11.43
CA LEU A 12 -15.83 -23.92 10.53
C LEU A 12 -15.50 -22.44 10.81
N SER A 13 -15.15 -22.08 12.04
CA SER A 13 -14.67 -20.73 12.37
C SER A 13 -13.20 -20.50 12.00
N ASN A 14 -12.42 -21.57 11.83
CA ASN A 14 -11.00 -21.47 11.43
C ASN A 14 -10.79 -21.12 9.94
N GLU A 15 -11.79 -21.26 9.07
CA GLU A 15 -11.65 -20.87 7.65
C GLU A 15 -11.84 -19.36 7.41
N TYR A 16 -12.33 -18.60 8.40
CA TYR A 16 -12.56 -17.16 8.28
C TYR A 16 -11.44 -16.28 8.83
N TYR A 17 -10.37 -16.89 9.36
CA TYR A 17 -9.20 -16.15 9.82
C TYR A 17 -8.38 -15.64 8.64
N GLY A 18 -8.59 -14.38 8.28
CA GLY A 18 -7.61 -13.47 7.66
C GLY A 18 -6.60 -14.10 6.71
N GLN A 19 -7.03 -14.84 5.68
CA GLN A 19 -6.09 -15.39 4.71
C GLN A 19 -5.37 -14.23 4.01
N ALA A 20 -4.08 -14.07 4.28
CA ALA A 20 -3.24 -13.08 3.61
C ALA A 20 -2.76 -13.56 2.23
N GLU A 21 -3.62 -14.32 1.55
CA GLU A 21 -3.39 -14.93 0.25
C GLU A 21 -4.30 -14.29 -0.80
N PHE A 22 -3.89 -14.44 -2.06
CA PHE A 22 -4.79 -14.19 -3.16
C PHE A 22 -5.83 -15.30 -3.23
N THR A 23 -7.09 -14.92 -3.47
CA THR A 23 -8.15 -15.89 -3.74
C THR A 23 -7.80 -16.74 -4.96
N SER A 24 -8.29 -17.97 -4.99
CA SER A 24 -8.09 -18.86 -6.14
C SER A 24 -8.57 -18.23 -7.46
N HIS A 25 -9.65 -17.44 -7.39
CA HIS A 25 -10.19 -16.69 -8.52
C HIS A 25 -9.18 -15.67 -9.07
N PHE A 26 -8.63 -14.81 -8.20
CA PHE A 26 -7.65 -13.80 -8.63
C PHE A 26 -6.34 -14.43 -9.09
N ASN A 27 -5.89 -15.51 -8.44
CA ASN A 27 -4.74 -16.29 -8.90
C ASN A 27 -4.95 -16.86 -10.31
N ASN A 28 -6.13 -17.41 -10.60
CA ASN A 28 -6.47 -17.91 -11.93
C ASN A 28 -6.50 -16.78 -12.97
N PHE A 29 -7.06 -15.63 -12.61
CA PHE A 29 -7.03 -14.42 -13.44
C PHE A 29 -5.59 -13.99 -13.75
N LEU A 30 -4.72 -13.90 -12.75
CA LEU A 30 -3.33 -13.50 -12.92
C LEU A 30 -2.55 -14.48 -13.80
N LYS A 31 -2.70 -15.79 -13.55
CA LYS A 31 -2.07 -16.84 -14.37
C LYS A 31 -2.52 -16.77 -15.82
N ARG A 32 -3.82 -16.55 -16.07
CA ARG A 32 -4.40 -16.47 -17.41
C ARG A 32 -3.96 -15.22 -18.19
N ASN A 33 -3.91 -14.07 -17.53
CA ASN A 33 -3.68 -12.79 -18.22
C ASN A 33 -2.22 -12.31 -18.18
N TYR A 34 -1.44 -12.72 -17.18
CA TYR A 34 -0.06 -12.25 -16.96
C TYR A 34 0.96 -13.38 -16.81
N GLY A 35 0.54 -14.66 -16.82
CA GLY A 35 1.40 -15.81 -16.68
C GLY A 35 1.81 -16.13 -15.23
N MET A 36 2.27 -17.37 -15.01
CA MET A 36 2.58 -17.90 -13.67
C MET A 36 3.68 -17.12 -12.95
N ASN A 37 4.70 -16.64 -13.67
CA ASN A 37 5.79 -15.86 -13.05
C ASN A 37 5.28 -14.54 -12.44
N THR A 38 4.43 -13.82 -13.17
CA THR A 38 3.84 -12.58 -12.65
C THR A 38 2.95 -12.87 -11.45
N GLN A 39 2.14 -13.92 -11.52
CA GLN A 39 1.29 -14.32 -10.42
C GLN A 39 2.10 -14.64 -9.15
N GLY A 40 3.14 -15.48 -9.25
CA GLY A 40 3.99 -15.81 -8.09
C GLY A 40 4.72 -14.59 -7.52
N ASN A 41 5.20 -13.68 -8.37
CA ASN A 41 5.85 -12.43 -7.95
C ASN A 41 4.89 -11.45 -7.26
N LEU A 42 3.59 -11.53 -7.52
CA LEU A 42 2.59 -10.70 -6.87
C LEU A 42 2.00 -11.36 -5.63
N GLU A 43 1.82 -12.67 -5.61
CA GLU A 43 1.22 -13.37 -4.46
C GLU A 43 2.20 -13.51 -3.29
N ARG A 44 3.48 -13.77 -3.60
CA ARG A 44 4.56 -13.84 -2.60
C ARG A 44 4.34 -14.86 -1.48
N LEU A 45 3.90 -16.07 -1.83
CA LEU A 45 3.83 -17.19 -0.88
C LEU A 45 5.21 -17.52 -0.25
N ASP A 46 6.31 -17.15 -0.93
CA ASP A 46 7.68 -17.29 -0.42
C ASP A 46 7.97 -16.40 0.82
N MET A 47 7.15 -15.37 1.07
CA MET A 47 7.38 -14.39 2.13
C MET A 47 6.81 -14.77 3.51
N GLY A 48 6.40 -16.02 3.70
CA GLY A 48 6.13 -16.57 5.03
C GLY A 48 4.81 -17.31 5.07
N LEU A 49 4.90 -18.64 5.23
CA LEU A 49 3.85 -19.66 5.46
C LEU A 49 2.43 -19.28 4.99
N SER A 50 2.36 -18.63 3.82
CA SER A 50 1.18 -18.00 3.24
C SER A 50 0.44 -16.91 4.06
N LEU A 51 0.84 -16.63 5.30
CA LEU A 51 0.19 -15.63 6.14
C LEU A 51 0.69 -14.21 5.90
N TRP A 52 1.88 -14.03 5.34
CA TRP A 52 2.52 -12.71 5.27
C TRP A 52 2.82 -12.24 3.85
N GLY A 53 2.29 -12.95 2.85
CA GLY A 53 2.52 -12.72 1.43
C GLY A 53 1.77 -11.50 0.89
N SER A 54 0.60 -11.72 0.33
CA SER A 54 -0.17 -10.72 -0.43
C SER A 54 -1.62 -11.16 -0.48
N PHE A 55 -2.56 -10.22 -0.37
CA PHE A 55 -3.98 -10.57 -0.31
C PHE A 55 -4.83 -9.86 -1.36
N GLY A 56 -5.96 -10.49 -1.70
CA GLY A 56 -7.01 -9.86 -2.49
C GLY A 56 -7.75 -10.80 -3.45
N GLY A 57 -8.75 -10.24 -4.10
CA GLY A 57 -9.55 -10.91 -5.11
C GLY A 57 -10.89 -11.44 -4.62
N LYS A 58 -11.71 -11.87 -5.57
CA LYS A 58 -13.06 -12.39 -5.34
C LYS A 58 -13.06 -13.79 -4.77
N MET A 59 -13.99 -14.09 -3.86
CA MET A 59 -14.18 -15.47 -3.40
C MET A 59 -14.69 -16.38 -4.51
N ASN A 60 -15.51 -15.86 -5.43
CA ASN A 60 -16.01 -16.54 -6.62
C ASN A 60 -16.52 -15.54 -7.67
N GLU A 61 -16.97 -16.02 -8.84
CA GLU A 61 -17.45 -15.16 -9.93
C GLU A 61 -18.61 -14.22 -9.54
N ASN A 62 -19.44 -14.64 -8.58
CA ASN A 62 -20.64 -13.91 -8.16
C ASN A 62 -20.36 -12.91 -7.02
N ASP A 63 -19.12 -12.81 -6.54
CA ASP A 63 -18.73 -11.87 -5.50
C ASP A 63 -18.67 -10.45 -6.09
N PRO A 64 -19.58 -9.54 -5.69
CA PRO A 64 -19.71 -8.23 -6.30
C PRO A 64 -18.61 -7.27 -5.84
N ILE A 65 -18.22 -6.37 -6.75
CA ILE A 65 -17.31 -5.26 -6.46
C ILE A 65 -18.15 -3.98 -6.55
N ASN A 66 -18.61 -3.51 -5.39
CA ASN A 66 -19.54 -2.39 -5.26
C ASN A 66 -18.79 -1.06 -5.09
N LYS A 67 -17.70 -1.06 -4.33
CA LYS A 67 -16.83 0.10 -4.08
C LYS A 67 -15.65 0.13 -5.04
N ARG A 68 -14.84 1.19 -4.98
CA ARG A 68 -13.52 1.20 -5.61
C ARG A 68 -12.60 0.25 -4.87
N PRO A 69 -11.77 -0.55 -5.57
CA PRO A 69 -10.78 -1.36 -4.91
C PRO A 69 -9.68 -0.49 -4.27
N VAL A 70 -9.16 -0.93 -3.13
CA VAL A 70 -8.06 -0.31 -2.41
C VAL A 70 -6.82 -1.18 -2.53
N LEU A 71 -5.71 -0.60 -2.98
CA LEU A 71 -4.40 -1.21 -3.03
C LEU A 71 -3.52 -0.63 -1.90
N PHE A 72 -3.20 -1.46 -0.92
CA PHE A 72 -2.30 -1.10 0.17
C PHE A 72 -0.84 -1.40 -0.21
N VAL A 73 0.06 -0.45 0.10
CA VAL A 73 1.48 -0.53 -0.25
C VAL A 73 2.33 -0.29 0.98
N HIS A 74 3.06 -1.32 1.40
CA HIS A 74 3.84 -1.30 2.64
C HIS A 74 5.14 -0.52 2.52
N GLY A 75 5.75 -0.23 3.67
CA GLY A 75 7.05 0.42 3.79
C GLY A 75 8.26 -0.50 3.69
N ALA A 76 9.43 0.06 3.94
CA ALA A 76 10.66 -0.69 4.17
C ALA A 76 10.48 -1.65 5.38
N PHE A 77 11.18 -2.78 5.39
CA PHE A 77 11.14 -3.78 6.47
C PHE A 77 9.79 -4.39 6.78
N SER A 78 8.82 -4.21 5.88
CA SER A 78 7.45 -4.68 6.08
C SER A 78 7.00 -5.55 4.92
N ARG A 79 5.77 -6.05 5.04
CA ARG A 79 5.09 -6.91 4.08
C ARG A 79 3.62 -6.47 4.01
N ALA A 80 2.88 -6.97 3.03
CA ALA A 80 1.45 -6.74 2.91
C ALA A 80 0.66 -7.02 4.20
N ALA A 81 1.13 -7.95 5.03
CA ALA A 81 0.53 -8.30 6.31
C ALA A 81 0.33 -7.11 7.28
N VAL A 82 1.12 -6.04 7.17
CA VAL A 82 0.93 -4.84 8.01
C VAL A 82 -0.47 -4.21 7.83
N PHE A 83 -1.12 -4.49 6.70
CA PHE A 83 -2.47 -4.01 6.38
C PHE A 83 -3.57 -5.00 6.74
N LEU A 84 -3.30 -6.12 7.42
CA LEU A 84 -4.38 -7.05 7.83
C LEU A 84 -5.41 -6.35 8.74
N LYS A 85 -4.96 -5.53 9.69
CA LYS A 85 -5.86 -4.69 10.50
C LYS A 85 -6.68 -3.69 9.67
N HIS A 86 -6.10 -3.14 8.60
CA HIS A 86 -6.84 -2.25 7.70
C HIS A 86 -7.90 -3.02 6.95
N ARG A 87 -7.56 -4.23 6.48
CA ARG A 87 -8.49 -5.10 5.78
C ARG A 87 -9.69 -5.45 6.65
N GLU A 88 -9.44 -5.90 7.88
CA GLU A 88 -10.47 -6.23 8.86
C GLU A 88 -11.37 -5.02 9.14
N TYR A 89 -10.76 -3.85 9.41
CA TYR A 89 -11.51 -2.63 9.68
C TYR A 89 -12.34 -2.17 8.47
N PHE A 90 -11.79 -2.23 7.25
CA PHE A 90 -12.49 -1.83 6.03
C PHE A 90 -13.66 -2.76 5.74
N ILE A 91 -13.49 -4.07 5.96
CA ILE A 91 -14.58 -5.05 5.87
C ILE A 91 -15.67 -4.76 6.90
N TYR A 92 -15.29 -4.47 8.14
CA TYR A 92 -16.22 -4.06 9.19
C TYR A 92 -17.02 -2.80 8.78
N LYS A 93 -16.37 -1.83 8.11
CA LYS A 93 -17.03 -0.64 7.52
C LYS A 93 -17.61 -0.90 6.11
N GLY A 94 -17.84 -2.16 5.76
CA GLY A 94 -18.66 -2.61 4.64
C GLY A 94 -17.94 -2.83 3.30
N TYR A 95 -16.60 -2.82 3.23
CA TYR A 95 -15.89 -3.32 2.04
C TYR A 95 -16.01 -4.85 1.96
N SER A 96 -15.88 -5.40 0.75
CA SER A 96 -15.75 -6.85 0.57
C SER A 96 -14.28 -7.27 0.41
N TRP A 97 -14.00 -8.57 0.59
CA TRP A 97 -12.68 -9.15 0.33
C TRP A 97 -12.21 -8.88 -1.11
N SER A 98 -13.15 -8.82 -2.05
CA SER A 98 -12.97 -8.49 -3.47
C SER A 98 -12.50 -7.08 -3.76
N GLU A 99 -12.49 -6.20 -2.77
CA GLU A 99 -12.19 -4.78 -2.92
C GLU A 99 -10.89 -4.39 -2.25
N LEU A 100 -10.21 -5.31 -1.55
CA LEU A 100 -9.03 -4.99 -0.73
C LEU A 100 -7.84 -5.81 -1.18
N TYR A 101 -6.78 -5.13 -1.57
CA TYR A 101 -5.62 -5.72 -2.22
C TYR A 101 -4.32 -5.23 -1.58
N ALA A 102 -3.34 -6.10 -1.46
CA ALA A 102 -1.98 -5.73 -1.11
C ALA A 102 -1.01 -6.74 -1.71
N THR A 103 0.17 -6.28 -2.12
CA THR A 103 1.24 -7.16 -2.57
C THR A 103 2.53 -6.84 -1.84
N SER A 104 3.26 -7.88 -1.44
CA SER A 104 4.60 -7.70 -0.89
C SER A 104 5.64 -7.53 -2.00
N TYR A 105 6.58 -6.64 -1.79
CA TYR A 105 7.65 -6.37 -2.75
C TYR A 105 9.01 -6.36 -2.06
N GLY A 106 10.10 -6.52 -2.83
CA GLY A 106 11.44 -6.79 -2.27
C GLY A 106 11.53 -8.21 -1.68
N ASP A 107 12.44 -8.46 -0.74
CA ASP A 107 12.53 -9.74 -0.02
C ASP A 107 11.93 -9.67 1.40
N GLY A 108 11.26 -8.56 1.72
CA GLY A 108 10.59 -8.29 2.99
C GLY A 108 11.55 -7.66 4.00
N VAL A 109 11.67 -8.27 5.17
CA VAL A 109 12.48 -7.77 6.30
C VAL A 109 13.99 -7.67 6.02
N ASN A 110 14.51 -8.26 4.94
CA ASN A 110 15.96 -8.38 4.75
C ASN A 110 16.59 -7.41 3.73
N SER A 111 15.86 -6.80 2.78
CA SER A 111 16.49 -6.05 1.66
C SER A 111 16.25 -4.54 1.62
N ALA A 112 15.32 -3.96 2.36
CA ALA A 112 15.03 -2.53 2.17
C ALA A 112 16.23 -1.60 2.53
N ILE A 113 17.12 -2.01 3.45
CA ILE A 113 18.36 -1.26 3.76
C ILE A 113 19.41 -1.43 2.66
N PHE A 114 19.40 -2.57 1.95
CA PHE A 114 20.45 -2.95 1.00
C PHE A 114 20.09 -2.64 -0.45
N ASP A 115 18.81 -2.53 -0.79
CA ASP A 115 18.35 -2.41 -2.18
C ASP A 115 17.57 -1.14 -2.50
N GLY A 116 17.64 -0.10 -1.67
CA GLY A 116 17.03 1.19 -1.99
C GLY A 116 15.58 1.12 -2.53
N VAL A 117 15.24 2.01 -3.46
CA VAL A 117 13.98 1.98 -4.21
C VAL A 117 14.26 1.54 -5.64
N HIS A 118 14.68 0.29 -5.81
CA HIS A 118 15.09 -0.22 -7.13
C HIS A 118 13.92 -0.65 -8.03
N CYS A 119 14.10 -0.46 -9.33
CA CYS A 119 13.18 -0.93 -10.38
C CYS A 119 13.36 -2.40 -10.76
N LYS A 120 14.39 -3.07 -10.24
CA LYS A 120 14.99 -4.31 -10.78
C LYS A 120 14.03 -5.52 -10.86
N TYR A 121 13.14 -5.55 -11.86
CA TYR A 121 12.98 -6.50 -12.98
C TYR A 121 11.94 -5.89 -13.92
N VAL A 122 12.36 -5.23 -15.00
CA VAL A 122 11.46 -4.93 -16.11
C VAL A 122 11.56 -6.09 -17.10
N LYS A 123 10.42 -6.78 -17.33
CA LYS A 123 10.15 -7.90 -18.26
C LYS A 123 10.34 -9.35 -17.76
N GLN A 124 9.30 -10.12 -18.11
CA GLN A 124 9.02 -11.56 -18.00
C GLN A 124 10.07 -12.54 -18.58
N ALA A 125 11.32 -12.13 -18.87
CA ALA A 125 12.28 -12.98 -19.60
C ALA A 125 13.64 -13.22 -18.92
N CYS A 126 13.96 -12.63 -17.77
CA CYS A 126 15.26 -12.83 -17.14
C CYS A 126 15.16 -13.65 -15.86
N LYS A 127 15.77 -14.84 -15.90
CA LYS A 127 15.98 -15.77 -14.78
C LYS A 127 16.61 -15.06 -13.58
N GLN A 128 16.01 -15.28 -12.41
CA GLN A 128 16.66 -15.37 -11.10
C GLN A 128 17.35 -14.11 -10.60
N TYR A 129 16.62 -13.14 -10.04
CA TYR A 129 17.13 -12.32 -8.92
C TYR A 129 15.91 -11.84 -8.07
N ARG A 130 16.14 -11.29 -6.88
CA ARG A 130 15.17 -11.25 -5.77
C ARG A 130 14.60 -9.89 -5.35
N ASN A 131 14.69 -8.79 -6.11
CA ASN A 131 14.22 -7.48 -5.59
C ASN A 131 13.55 -6.57 -6.64
N ILE A 132 12.23 -6.69 -6.78
CA ILE A 132 11.37 -5.72 -7.51
C ILE A 132 10.53 -4.94 -6.50
N HIS A 133 10.64 -3.61 -6.46
CA HIS A 133 9.71 -2.79 -5.68
C HIS A 133 8.64 -2.17 -6.59
N ILE A 134 9.09 -1.35 -7.54
CA ILE A 134 8.23 -0.50 -8.38
C ILE A 134 7.37 -1.33 -9.35
N PHE A 135 7.96 -2.34 -10.00
CA PHE A 135 7.23 -3.12 -11.01
C PHE A 135 6.15 -4.01 -10.37
N SER A 136 6.33 -4.53 -9.15
CA SER A 136 5.27 -5.26 -8.45
C SER A 136 4.06 -4.38 -8.19
N ILE A 137 4.26 -3.16 -7.67
CA ILE A 137 3.16 -2.22 -7.41
C ILE A 137 2.49 -1.77 -8.71
N ARG A 138 3.27 -1.47 -9.75
CA ARG A 138 2.74 -1.10 -11.07
C ARG A 138 1.89 -2.21 -11.69
N GLN A 139 2.39 -3.45 -11.65
CA GLN A 139 1.65 -4.61 -12.17
C GLN A 139 0.42 -4.93 -11.34
N MET A 140 0.50 -4.80 -10.01
CA MET A 140 -0.65 -4.98 -9.13
C MET A 140 -1.74 -3.94 -9.43
N LEU A 141 -1.36 -2.66 -9.59
CA LEU A 141 -2.30 -1.60 -9.96
C LEU A 141 -3.01 -1.90 -11.29
N LEU A 142 -2.25 -2.30 -12.32
CA LEU A 142 -2.81 -2.70 -13.61
C LEU A 142 -3.73 -3.92 -13.51
N ALA A 143 -3.30 -4.94 -12.75
CA ALA A 143 -4.07 -6.17 -12.57
C ALA A 143 -5.37 -5.92 -11.81
N VAL A 144 -5.34 -5.14 -10.71
CA VAL A 144 -6.53 -4.78 -9.94
C VAL A 144 -7.47 -3.93 -10.78
N ASN A 145 -6.98 -2.94 -11.51
CA ASN A 145 -7.82 -2.14 -12.41
C ASN A 145 -8.50 -3.02 -13.47
N TYR A 146 -7.76 -3.93 -14.12
CA TYR A 146 -8.33 -4.82 -15.14
C TYR A 146 -9.30 -5.85 -14.55
N TYR A 147 -8.97 -6.41 -13.40
CA TYR A 147 -9.77 -7.42 -12.72
C TYR A 147 -11.11 -6.88 -12.21
N THR A 148 -11.10 -5.65 -11.71
CA THR A 148 -12.28 -5.01 -11.10
C THR A 148 -13.07 -4.13 -12.07
N GLY A 149 -12.45 -3.67 -13.16
CA GLY A 149 -13.03 -2.71 -14.10
C GLY A 149 -13.19 -1.30 -13.51
N LYS A 150 -12.50 -0.98 -12.41
CA LYS A 150 -12.64 0.30 -11.68
C LYS A 150 -11.30 0.99 -11.48
N THR A 151 -11.33 2.31 -11.31
CA THR A 151 -10.19 3.06 -10.77
C THR A 151 -9.86 2.58 -9.35
N VAL A 152 -8.59 2.57 -9.01
CA VAL A 152 -8.06 2.02 -7.76
C VAL A 152 -7.71 3.15 -6.80
N ASP A 153 -8.03 2.99 -5.53
CA ASP A 153 -7.52 3.83 -4.45
C ASP A 153 -6.23 3.22 -3.89
N ILE A 154 -5.27 4.04 -3.49
CA ILE A 154 -3.99 3.56 -2.96
C ILE A 154 -3.73 4.17 -1.60
N ILE A 155 -3.38 3.32 -0.63
CA ILE A 155 -2.85 3.73 0.67
C ILE A 155 -1.41 3.24 0.76
N ALA A 156 -0.46 4.17 0.81
CA ALA A 156 0.96 3.87 0.79
C ALA A 156 1.64 4.35 2.07
N HIS A 157 2.25 3.42 2.81
CA HIS A 157 2.94 3.71 4.07
C HIS A 157 4.45 3.86 3.84
N SER A 158 5.10 4.82 4.49
CA SER A 158 6.56 4.91 4.53
C SER A 158 7.20 4.95 3.13
N MET A 159 8.23 4.13 2.87
CA MET A 159 8.86 3.93 1.56
C MET A 159 7.85 3.57 0.45
N GLY A 160 6.72 2.94 0.78
CA GLY A 160 5.66 2.59 -0.16
C GLY A 160 5.13 3.79 -0.92
N SER A 161 5.20 4.99 -0.33
CA SER A 161 4.85 6.25 -1.01
C SER A 161 5.73 6.49 -2.24
N ALA A 162 7.06 6.53 -2.08
CA ALA A 162 8.02 6.71 -3.17
C ALA A 162 7.90 5.61 -4.23
N VAL A 163 7.74 4.35 -3.80
CA VAL A 163 7.55 3.20 -4.71
C VAL A 163 6.28 3.39 -5.55
N SER A 164 5.16 3.72 -4.93
CA SER A 164 3.88 3.89 -5.60
C SER A 164 3.90 5.08 -6.54
N ARG A 165 4.47 6.22 -6.11
CA ARG A 165 4.61 7.42 -6.93
C ARG A 165 5.43 7.11 -8.19
N LYS A 166 6.56 6.39 -8.08
CA LYS A 166 7.33 5.98 -9.26
C LYS A 166 6.57 4.98 -10.15
N ALA A 167 5.83 4.04 -9.56
CA ALA A 167 4.98 3.12 -10.30
C ALA A 167 3.88 3.84 -11.10
N ILE A 168 3.29 4.90 -10.53
CA ILE A 168 2.25 5.71 -11.18
C ILE A 168 2.86 6.60 -12.26
N LEU A 169 3.95 7.32 -11.97
CA LEU A 169 4.61 8.21 -12.92
C LEU A 169 5.15 7.44 -14.15
N GLY A 170 5.68 6.23 -13.92
CA GLY A 170 6.28 5.41 -14.97
C GLY A 170 7.62 5.99 -15.44
N SER A 171 7.78 6.10 -16.76
CA SER A 171 9.03 6.52 -17.42
C SER A 171 10.20 5.56 -17.16
N PHE A 172 11.43 6.04 -17.31
CA PHE A 172 12.64 5.25 -17.18
C PHE A 172 13.04 5.03 -15.72
N CYS A 173 13.59 3.86 -15.46
CA CYS A 173 14.27 3.52 -14.22
C CYS A 173 15.68 4.08 -14.19
N PHE A 174 16.07 4.75 -13.10
CA PHE A 174 17.39 5.38 -13.00
C PHE A 174 18.53 4.38 -12.79
N ASP A 175 18.23 3.21 -12.26
CA ASP A 175 19.18 2.15 -11.94
C ASP A 175 19.40 1.18 -13.11
N THR A 176 18.35 0.83 -13.86
CA THR A 176 18.45 -0.12 -15.00
C THR A 176 18.36 0.53 -16.38
N GLY A 177 17.82 1.76 -16.49
CA GLY A 177 17.52 2.40 -17.77
C GLY A 177 16.31 1.79 -18.49
N GLU A 178 15.60 0.85 -17.87
CA GLU A 178 14.45 0.20 -18.46
C GLU A 178 13.21 1.10 -18.39
N LEU A 179 12.34 0.99 -19.40
CA LEU A 179 11.09 1.73 -19.46
C LEU A 179 9.98 1.01 -18.67
N LEU A 180 9.47 1.63 -17.61
CA LEU A 180 8.32 1.12 -16.84
C LEU A 180 7.01 1.18 -17.62
N GLY A 181 6.90 2.16 -18.52
CA GLY A 181 5.72 2.43 -19.33
C GLY A 181 5.14 3.83 -19.09
N PRO A 182 3.97 4.12 -19.66
CA PRO A 182 3.33 5.43 -19.56
C PRO A 182 2.81 5.70 -18.14
N PRO A 183 2.49 6.97 -17.80
CA PRO A 183 1.84 7.28 -16.53
C PRO A 183 0.51 6.52 -16.34
N LEU A 184 0.23 6.10 -15.11
CA LEU A 184 -1.00 5.40 -14.70
C LEU A 184 -1.94 6.30 -13.88
N THR A 185 -1.72 7.62 -13.88
CA THR A 185 -2.51 8.60 -13.12
C THR A 185 -4.02 8.39 -13.26
N GLN A 186 -4.49 8.11 -14.48
CA GLN A 186 -5.92 7.91 -14.78
C GLN A 186 -6.52 6.63 -14.14
N LEU A 187 -5.69 5.69 -13.72
CA LEU A 187 -6.14 4.47 -13.05
C LEU A 187 -6.30 4.68 -11.54
N VAL A 188 -5.74 5.75 -10.98
CA VAL A 188 -5.78 6.04 -9.54
C VAL A 188 -6.83 7.10 -9.25
N ASN A 189 -7.81 6.76 -8.41
CA ASN A 189 -8.81 7.73 -7.96
C ASN A 189 -8.25 8.55 -6.80
N THR A 190 -7.99 7.91 -5.66
CA THR A 190 -7.43 8.57 -4.47
C THR A 190 -6.09 7.94 -4.08
N PHE A 191 -5.08 8.78 -3.86
CA PHE A 191 -3.76 8.36 -3.37
C PHE A 191 -3.49 8.96 -1.98
N ILE A 192 -3.35 8.12 -0.96
CA ILE A 192 -3.06 8.55 0.41
C ILE A 192 -1.67 8.05 0.80
N THR A 193 -0.82 8.94 1.30
CA THR A 193 0.43 8.52 1.96
C THR A 193 0.32 8.66 3.46
N VAL A 194 0.72 7.63 4.20
CA VAL A 194 0.74 7.64 5.67
C VAL A 194 2.18 7.53 6.13
N GLY A 195 2.70 8.56 6.81
CA GLY A 195 4.11 8.65 7.16
C GLY A 195 5.01 8.43 5.95
N GLY A 196 4.71 9.04 4.80
CA GLY A 196 5.40 8.76 3.54
C GLY A 196 6.77 9.42 3.45
N ALA A 197 7.77 8.74 2.86
CA ALA A 197 9.07 9.33 2.52
C ALA A 197 8.99 10.20 1.24
N ASN A 198 8.06 11.15 1.20
CA ASN A 198 7.69 11.90 -0.01
C ASN A 198 8.78 12.85 -0.50
N HIS A 199 9.50 13.47 0.43
CA HIS A 199 10.72 14.25 0.18
C HIS A 199 12.00 13.51 0.62
N GLY A 200 11.89 12.23 0.96
CA GLY A 200 12.99 11.40 1.48
C GLY A 200 12.94 11.21 2.99
N LEU A 201 14.08 10.87 3.59
CA LEU A 201 14.28 10.75 5.05
C LEU A 201 15.14 11.91 5.57
N GLN A 202 14.80 12.46 6.74
CA GLN A 202 15.56 13.55 7.35
C GLN A 202 17.00 13.13 7.67
N ILE A 203 17.16 11.94 8.26
CA ILE A 203 18.46 11.36 8.55
C ILE A 203 18.69 10.23 7.54
N CYS A 204 19.46 10.53 6.49
CA CYS A 204 19.71 9.58 5.41
C CYS A 204 21.21 9.50 5.09
N PRO A 205 22.01 8.77 5.90
CA PRO A 205 23.46 8.69 5.72
C PRO A 205 23.82 7.92 4.45
N SER A 206 24.74 8.45 3.65
CA SER A 206 25.13 7.85 2.35
C SER A 206 25.77 6.47 2.44
N THR A 207 26.09 5.97 3.64
CA THR A 207 26.55 4.61 3.90
C THR A 207 25.44 3.57 3.80
N VAL A 208 24.18 3.99 3.89
CA VAL A 208 22.99 3.14 3.72
C VAL A 208 22.57 3.21 2.25
N SER A 209 22.35 2.09 1.58
CA SER A 209 22.04 2.12 0.14
C SER A 209 20.70 2.78 -0.16
N LEU A 210 19.75 2.70 0.78
CA LEU A 210 18.48 3.45 0.79
C LEU A 210 18.69 4.98 0.78
N CYS A 211 19.91 5.47 0.99
CA CYS A 211 20.28 6.87 1.03
C CYS A 211 21.33 7.26 -0.02
N GLY A 212 21.48 6.46 -1.08
CA GLY A 212 22.35 6.78 -2.21
C GLY A 212 21.89 7.96 -3.07
N ASN A 213 22.50 8.18 -4.24
CA ASN A 213 22.19 9.33 -5.11
C ASN A 213 21.26 9.02 -6.30
N ILE A 214 20.90 7.75 -6.52
CA ILE A 214 20.18 7.30 -7.73
C ILE A 214 18.71 7.01 -7.42
N SER A 215 18.40 5.80 -6.99
CA SER A 215 17.04 5.31 -6.71
C SER A 215 16.88 5.04 -5.23
N SER A 216 16.78 6.10 -4.44
CA SER A 216 16.91 6.08 -2.99
C SER A 216 15.98 7.13 -2.33
N LEU A 217 15.86 7.06 -1.01
CA LEU A 217 15.10 8.01 -0.18
C LEU A 217 15.96 9.19 0.31
N HIS A 218 17.14 9.42 -0.27
CA HIS A 218 17.87 10.66 -0.01
C HIS A 218 17.21 11.82 -0.76
N CYS A 219 16.95 12.95 -0.11
CA CYS A 219 16.18 14.06 -0.70
C CYS A 219 16.80 14.65 -1.98
N ASN A 220 18.11 14.50 -2.17
CA ASN A 220 18.82 14.91 -3.38
C ASN A 220 18.99 13.83 -4.46
N SER A 221 18.42 12.63 -4.26
CA SER A 221 18.51 11.52 -5.22
C SER A 221 17.80 11.86 -6.54
N LYS A 222 18.19 11.18 -7.64
CA LYS A 222 17.51 11.34 -8.94
C LYS A 222 16.02 10.99 -8.84
N LEU A 223 15.67 9.94 -8.09
CA LEU A 223 14.29 9.55 -7.84
C LEU A 223 13.49 10.66 -7.14
N MET A 224 13.98 11.17 -6.00
CA MET A 224 13.26 12.21 -5.25
C MET A 224 13.08 13.49 -6.07
N LYS A 225 14.11 13.88 -6.85
CA LYS A 225 14.03 15.03 -7.75
C LYS A 225 13.01 14.83 -8.87
N GLU A 226 12.96 13.65 -9.49
CA GLU A 226 11.97 13.35 -10.52
C GLU A 226 10.55 13.42 -9.95
N LEU A 227 10.27 12.71 -8.85
CA LEU A 227 8.94 12.67 -8.25
C LEU A 227 8.46 14.06 -7.78
N ASN A 228 9.37 14.90 -7.27
CA ASN A 228 9.01 16.20 -6.69
C ASN A 228 9.15 17.39 -7.66
N SER A 229 9.58 17.17 -8.90
CA SER A 229 9.68 18.22 -9.94
C SER A 229 8.46 18.31 -10.86
N GLN A 230 7.46 17.45 -10.65
CA GLN A 230 6.24 17.45 -11.46
C GLN A 230 5.46 18.77 -11.26
N SER A 231 5.01 19.38 -12.35
CA SER A 231 4.31 20.68 -12.31
C SER A 231 2.86 20.58 -11.83
N HIS A 232 2.31 19.37 -11.78
CA HIS A 232 0.96 19.08 -11.32
C HIS A 232 0.92 17.75 -10.55
N ARG A 233 -0.19 17.49 -9.86
CA ARG A 233 -0.48 16.20 -9.25
C ARG A 233 -0.49 15.11 -10.31
N PHE A 234 0.17 13.99 -10.04
CA PHE A 234 0.16 12.82 -10.93
C PHE A 234 -0.23 11.53 -10.21
N GLU A 235 -0.35 11.58 -8.89
CA GLU A 235 -0.62 10.44 -8.03
C GLU A 235 -2.04 9.89 -8.19
N GLY A 236 -2.98 10.68 -8.69
CA GLY A 236 -4.36 10.27 -8.94
C GLY A 236 -5.30 11.47 -9.13
N ARG A 237 -6.60 11.22 -9.23
CA ARG A 237 -7.63 12.29 -9.26
C ARG A 237 -7.54 13.15 -8.00
N SER A 238 -7.35 12.53 -6.84
CA SER A 238 -7.08 13.18 -5.57
C SER A 238 -5.85 12.58 -4.89
N SER A 239 -5.09 13.39 -4.15
CA SER A 239 -4.05 12.89 -3.27
C SER A 239 -4.00 13.59 -1.93
N TYR A 240 -3.65 12.86 -0.89
CA TYR A 240 -3.55 13.33 0.48
C TYR A 240 -2.31 12.77 1.14
N ASP A 241 -1.75 13.50 2.09
CA ASP A 241 -0.75 12.96 3.00
C ASP A 241 -1.21 13.07 4.45
N ILE A 242 -0.87 12.06 5.24
CA ILE A 242 -1.04 12.02 6.68
C ILE A 242 0.36 11.84 7.24
N HIS A 243 0.85 12.82 8.00
CA HIS A 243 2.18 12.79 8.59
C HIS A 243 2.11 13.21 10.05
N SER A 244 3.13 12.84 10.83
CA SER A 244 3.18 13.12 12.26
C SER A 244 4.43 13.88 12.65
N LEU A 245 4.28 14.85 13.56
CA LEU A 245 5.41 15.52 14.20
C LEU A 245 6.24 14.56 15.08
N GLY A 246 5.65 13.45 15.51
CA GLY A 246 6.30 12.38 16.27
C GLY A 246 6.99 11.31 15.41
N ASP A 247 6.92 11.39 14.08
CA ASP A 247 7.53 10.39 13.19
C ASP A 247 9.05 10.60 13.08
N SER A 248 9.79 9.97 13.99
CA SER A 248 11.26 10.01 14.00
C SER A 248 11.93 9.20 12.90
N ILE A 249 11.21 8.32 12.19
CA ILE A 249 11.76 7.50 11.09
C ILE A 249 11.85 8.33 9.81
N ILE A 250 10.74 8.97 9.43
CA ILE A 250 10.71 9.87 8.27
C ILE A 250 11.40 11.20 8.60
N GLY A 251 11.15 11.70 9.81
CA GLY A 251 11.58 13.02 10.25
C GLY A 251 10.71 14.14 9.69
N LEU A 252 11.10 15.38 9.97
CA LEU A 252 10.32 16.57 9.71
C LEU A 252 10.85 17.37 8.52
N ASN A 253 12.17 17.54 8.41
CA ASN A 253 12.80 18.39 7.40
C ASN A 253 13.72 17.59 6.47
N CYS A 254 13.35 17.56 5.18
CA CYS A 254 14.08 16.93 4.11
C CYS A 254 14.37 17.97 3.02
N CYS A 255 15.61 18.45 2.93
CA CYS A 255 16.00 19.46 1.94
C CYS A 255 15.10 20.73 1.98
N ASN A 256 14.82 21.28 3.18
CA ASN A 256 13.95 22.44 3.40
C ASN A 256 12.48 22.23 3.02
N LYS A 257 12.01 20.99 3.06
CA LYS A 257 10.60 20.60 2.85
C LYS A 257 10.16 19.67 3.97
N THR A 258 8.86 19.67 4.25
CA THR A 258 8.29 18.69 5.19
C THR A 258 8.46 17.29 4.59
N CYS A 259 9.19 16.39 5.25
CA CYS A 259 9.54 15.08 4.69
C CYS A 259 8.31 14.28 4.24
N GLY A 260 7.26 14.31 5.07
CA GLY A 260 6.00 13.60 4.90
C GLY A 260 5.01 14.24 3.92
N ALA A 261 5.17 15.52 3.58
CA ALA A 261 4.21 16.22 2.74
C ALA A 261 4.34 15.80 1.27
N LEU A 262 3.22 15.63 0.57
CA LEU A 262 3.23 15.42 -0.88
C LEU A 262 3.41 16.77 -1.61
N PRO A 263 3.99 16.81 -2.82
CA PRO A 263 3.82 17.95 -3.70
C PRO A 263 2.45 17.91 -4.39
N ASN A 264 1.89 19.08 -4.74
CA ASN A 264 0.68 19.24 -5.57
C ASN A 264 -0.58 18.45 -5.09
N HIS A 265 -0.71 18.17 -3.80
CA HIS A 265 -1.80 17.37 -3.24
C HIS A 265 -3.09 18.17 -2.98
N ASN A 266 -4.17 17.50 -2.59
CA ASN A 266 -5.44 18.13 -2.22
C ASN A 266 -5.43 18.69 -0.79
N ALA A 267 -5.04 17.87 0.20
CA ALA A 267 -4.78 18.32 1.56
C ALA A 267 -3.69 17.48 2.27
N SER A 268 -3.00 18.09 3.23
CA SER A 268 -2.13 17.43 4.20
C SER A 268 -2.82 17.36 5.56
N PHE A 269 -2.62 16.26 6.28
CA PHE A 269 -3.13 16.04 7.63
C PHE A 269 -1.95 15.80 8.57
N GLU A 270 -1.58 16.82 9.32
CA GLU A 270 -0.55 16.73 10.35
C GLU A 270 -1.19 16.27 11.67
N VAL A 271 -0.66 15.21 12.26
CA VAL A 271 -1.07 14.70 13.57
C VAL A 271 0.08 14.91 14.57
N THR A 272 -0.24 15.19 15.82
CA THR A 272 0.79 15.28 16.87
C THR A 272 0.99 13.92 17.55
N ASP A 273 2.19 13.68 18.05
CA ASP A 273 2.47 12.61 19.04
C ASP A 273 2.30 11.14 18.59
N LEU A 274 2.13 10.88 17.29
CA LEU A 274 2.16 9.50 16.77
C LEU A 274 3.54 9.15 16.20
N ASP A 275 4.11 8.03 16.63
CA ASP A 275 5.30 7.48 15.95
C ASP A 275 4.95 6.90 14.56
N HIS A 276 5.96 6.46 13.82
CA HIS A 276 5.81 5.96 12.45
C HIS A 276 4.81 4.80 12.27
N PHE A 277 4.69 3.93 13.28
CA PHE A 277 3.85 2.73 13.23
C PHE A 277 2.46 2.99 13.83
N ALA A 278 2.40 3.77 14.91
CA ALA A 278 1.17 4.28 15.48
C ALA A 278 0.41 5.14 14.47
N LEU A 279 1.11 5.97 13.70
CA LEU A 279 0.52 6.78 12.63
C LEU A 279 -0.26 5.92 11.64
N LEU A 280 0.26 4.76 11.25
CA LEU A 280 -0.41 3.85 10.33
C LEU A 280 -1.67 3.24 10.95
N SER A 281 -1.57 2.74 12.18
CA SER A 281 -2.65 1.97 12.82
C SER A 281 -3.73 2.83 13.48
N GLN A 282 -3.39 4.03 13.97
CA GLN A 282 -4.32 4.92 14.67
C GLN A 282 -5.05 5.90 13.73
N THR A 283 -4.58 6.07 12.48
CA THR A 283 -5.26 6.93 11.50
C THR A 283 -6.13 6.15 10.49
N ILE A 284 -6.39 4.86 10.72
CA ILE A 284 -7.17 4.01 9.79
C ILE A 284 -8.55 4.63 9.48
N MET A 285 -9.20 5.23 10.49
CA MET A 285 -10.46 5.96 10.32
C MET A 285 -10.34 7.13 9.35
N LEU A 286 -9.32 7.98 9.51
CA LEU A 286 -9.04 9.11 8.64
C LEU A 286 -8.71 8.64 7.22
N GLN A 287 -7.90 7.59 7.08
CA GLN A 287 -7.58 7.01 5.77
C GLN A 287 -8.86 6.58 5.02
N LEU A 288 -9.77 5.87 5.71
CA LEU A 288 -11.04 5.45 5.12
C LEU A 288 -11.95 6.63 4.78
N SER A 289 -12.03 7.65 5.63
CA SER A 289 -12.88 8.82 5.36
C SER A 289 -12.41 9.60 4.12
N LEU A 290 -11.09 9.74 3.93
CA LEU A 290 -10.51 10.38 2.75
C LEU A 290 -10.80 9.63 1.46
N LEU A 291 -10.87 8.30 1.50
CA LEU A 291 -11.29 7.50 0.34
C LEU A 291 -12.77 7.72 -0.02
N ARG A 292 -13.63 8.07 0.95
CA ARG A 292 -15.07 8.29 0.74
C ARG A 292 -15.39 9.72 0.32
N GLN A 293 -14.61 10.72 0.73
CA GLN A 293 -14.84 12.13 0.33
C GLN A 293 -14.92 12.32 -1.19
N THR A 294 -14.16 11.52 -1.95
CA THR A 294 -14.15 11.60 -3.42
C THR A 294 -15.36 10.92 -4.07
N ASP A 295 -16.09 10.06 -3.35
CA ASP A 295 -17.41 9.56 -3.74
C ASP A 295 -18.49 10.63 -3.56
N GLU A 296 -18.45 11.33 -2.43
CA GLU A 296 -19.47 12.31 -2.04
C GLU A 296 -19.34 13.64 -2.78
N GLN A 297 -18.16 14.01 -3.30
CA GLN A 297 -18.07 15.16 -4.20
C GLN A 297 -18.66 14.92 -5.61
N ASN A 298 -19.10 13.70 -5.91
CA ASN A 298 -20.01 13.42 -7.04
C ASN A 298 -21.49 13.33 -6.60
N GLY A 299 -21.81 13.56 -5.33
CA GLY A 299 -23.17 13.58 -4.77
C GLY A 299 -23.24 14.36 -3.45
N ASN A 300 -23.46 15.68 -3.54
CA ASN A 300 -23.64 16.64 -2.44
C ASN A 300 -23.93 16.05 -1.03
N SER A 301 -22.92 15.95 -0.17
CA SER A 301 -23.05 16.12 1.29
C SER A 301 -21.71 16.52 1.90
N ILE A 302 -21.74 17.57 2.73
CA ILE A 302 -20.64 18.04 3.56
C ILE A 302 -20.82 17.35 4.92
N THR A 303 -19.87 16.52 5.34
CA THR A 303 -19.91 15.89 6.67
C THR A 303 -18.85 16.54 7.56
N ARG A 304 -19.30 17.11 8.69
CA ARG A 304 -18.46 17.75 9.71
C ARG A 304 -17.77 16.68 10.56
N MET A 305 -16.54 16.96 10.99
CA MET A 305 -15.71 16.05 11.79
C MET A 305 -16.32 15.68 13.14
N ASP A 306 -17.31 16.44 13.62
CA ASP A 306 -18.02 16.25 14.89
C ASP A 306 -19.09 15.13 14.85
N GLU A 307 -19.41 14.57 13.66
CA GLU A 307 -20.37 13.46 13.51
C GLU A 307 -19.68 12.07 13.51
N ILE A 308 -18.35 12.02 13.64
CA ILE A 308 -17.56 10.78 13.58
C ILE A 308 -17.34 10.17 14.98
N ASP A 309 -17.50 10.95 16.05
CA ASP A 309 -17.15 10.56 17.43
C ASP A 309 -18.29 9.90 18.24
N SER A 310 -19.51 9.73 17.71
CA SER A 310 -20.66 9.31 18.52
C SER A 310 -21.10 7.85 18.40
N GLU A 311 -20.40 7.00 17.64
CA GLU A 311 -20.85 5.60 17.39
C GLU A 311 -19.85 4.49 17.80
N ASP A 312 -18.67 4.79 18.34
CA ASP A 312 -17.62 3.78 18.57
C ASP A 312 -17.18 3.70 20.06
N ASP A 313 -18.13 3.36 20.95
CA ASP A 313 -17.90 3.12 22.38
C ASP A 313 -17.77 1.61 22.71
N THR A 314 -17.32 0.80 21.75
CA THR A 314 -16.97 -0.62 22.00
C THR A 314 -15.47 -0.82 21.80
N ILE A 315 -14.74 -0.57 22.89
CA ILE A 315 -13.34 -0.98 23.10
C ILE A 315 -13.26 -2.50 22.91
N ILE A 316 -12.66 -2.96 21.81
CA ILE A 316 -12.14 -4.31 21.71
C ILE A 316 -10.67 -4.28 22.13
N ASP A 317 -10.43 -4.58 23.40
CA ASP A 317 -9.12 -4.88 23.96
C ASP A 317 -8.56 -6.16 23.32
N TYR A 318 -7.62 -5.99 22.38
CA TYR A 318 -6.76 -7.09 21.93
C TYR A 318 -5.40 -6.93 22.59
N GLY A 319 -5.31 -7.50 23.80
CA GLY A 319 -4.09 -7.58 24.57
C GLY A 319 -2.90 -8.13 23.79
N ASP A 320 -1.74 -7.59 24.15
CA ASP A 320 -0.40 -7.99 23.74
C ASP A 320 -0.26 -9.52 23.60
N LYS A 321 -0.22 -9.99 22.35
CA LYS A 321 0.50 -11.21 22.01
C LYS A 321 1.68 -10.87 21.14
N GLN A 322 2.77 -10.63 21.85
CA GLN A 322 4.15 -10.73 21.41
C GLN A 322 4.32 -12.05 20.62
N TYR A 323 4.59 -11.96 19.32
CA TYR A 323 5.09 -13.10 18.55
C TYR A 323 6.50 -12.77 18.07
N ILE A 324 7.44 -13.51 18.66
CA ILE A 324 8.79 -13.79 18.16
C ILE A 324 8.69 -14.40 16.76
#